data_AF-A0AAN9W1Q6-F1
#
_entry.id   AF-A0AAN9W1Q6-F1
#
_cell.length_a   1.000
_cell.length_b   1.000
_cell.length_c   1.000
_cell.angle_alpha   90.00
_cell.angle_beta   90.00
_cell.angle_gamma   90.00
#
_symmetry.space_group_name_H-M   'P 1'
#
loop_
_entity.id
_entity.type
_entity.pdbx_description
1 polymer ?
#
loop_
_entity_poly.entity_id
_entity_poly.type
_entity_poly.pdbx_seq_one_letter_code
_entity_poly.pdbx_strand_id
1 'polypeptide(L)'
;MRRPCVSSMCAAAALLCLLACVAGGASAGYQGRSKPRTIRGFKNVALSTARGFGKRAGGGVAQGPGEAVPASALDLLAAAPPAAADAFAQHDSFPVEWFVEEMQSNPELARVIVHKFVDANQDGELSPEELLRPLY
;
A
#
# COMPACT_ATOMS: atom_id res chain seq x y z
N MET A 1 27.43 -7.18 58.63
CA MET A 1 27.09 -6.57 57.32
C MET A 1 26.78 -7.70 56.34
N ARG A 2 25.50 -7.95 56.01
CA ARG A 2 25.11 -9.00 55.05
C ARG A 2 25.12 -8.40 53.64
N ARG A 3 26.00 -8.89 52.76
CA ARG A 3 26.05 -8.44 51.36
C ARG A 3 24.82 -8.99 50.64
N PRO A 4 24.01 -8.17 49.95
CA PRO A 4 22.89 -8.68 49.17
C PRO A 4 23.43 -9.57 48.04
N CYS A 5 22.91 -10.79 47.96
CA CYS A 5 23.21 -11.73 46.90
C CYS A 5 22.73 -11.14 45.57
N VAL A 6 23.56 -11.17 44.53
CA VAL A 6 23.28 -10.57 43.22
C VAL A 6 21.94 -11.06 42.63
N SER A 7 21.57 -12.31 42.92
CA SER A 7 20.27 -12.92 42.58
C SER A 7 19.07 -12.23 43.24
N SER A 8 19.21 -11.78 44.49
CA SER A 8 18.16 -11.04 45.21
C SER A 8 17.95 -9.63 44.65
N MET A 9 19.00 -9.02 44.08
CA MET A 9 18.92 -7.71 43.45
C MET A 9 18.22 -7.79 42.08
N CYS A 10 18.51 -8.83 41.29
CA CYS A 10 17.83 -9.07 40.01
C CYS A 10 16.33 -9.34 40.20
N ALA A 11 15.95 -10.13 41.21
CA ALA A 11 14.55 -10.42 41.50
C ALA A 11 13.76 -9.15 41.91
N ALA A 12 14.36 -8.27 42.70
CA ALA A 12 13.75 -7.02 43.11
C ALA A 12 13.55 -6.05 41.92
N ALA A 13 14.53 -5.96 41.02
CA ALA A 13 14.43 -5.12 39.82
C ALA A 13 13.33 -5.60 38.85
N ALA A 14 13.24 -6.91 38.62
CA ALA A 14 12.20 -7.48 37.77
C ALA A 14 10.78 -7.23 38.33
N LEU A 15 10.60 -7.35 39.65
CA LEU A 15 9.32 -7.07 40.31
C LEU A 15 8.92 -5.59 40.17
N LEU A 16 9.90 -4.68 40.27
CA LEU A 16 9.69 -3.24 40.13
C LEU A 16 9.30 -2.84 38.70
N CYS A 17 9.92 -3.45 37.69
CA CYS A 17 9.53 -3.28 36.29
C CYS A 17 8.11 -3.77 36.01
N LEU A 18 7.74 -4.95 36.53
CA LEU A 18 6.39 -5.49 36.35
C LEU A 18 5.31 -4.59 36.98
N LEU A 19 5.58 -4.04 38.18
CA LEU A 19 4.67 -3.10 38.83
C LEU A 19 4.54 -1.78 38.05
N ALA A 20 5.62 -1.29 37.45
CA ALA A 20 5.58 -0.10 36.61
C ALA A 20 4.78 -0.32 35.31
N CYS A 21 4.85 -1.51 34.72
CA CYS A 21 4.09 -1.85 33.50
C CYS A 21 2.57 -1.93 33.75
N VAL A 22 2.13 -2.33 34.95
CA VAL A 22 0.69 -2.45 35.28
C VAL A 22 0.03 -1.08 35.50
N ALA A 23 0.78 -0.06 35.91
CA ALA A 23 0.24 1.29 36.16
C ALA A 23 0.14 2.18 34.91
N GLY A 24 0.73 1.77 33.77
CA GLY A 24 0.79 2.56 32.53
C GLY A 24 -0.41 2.44 31.59
N GLY A 25 -1.39 1.59 31.90
CA GLY A 25 -2.57 1.32 31.07
C GLY A 25 -3.72 2.31 31.24
N ALA A 26 -3.45 3.62 31.26
CA ALA A 26 -4.51 4.62 31.14
C ALA A 26 -4.76 4.90 29.65
N SER A 27 -5.71 4.16 29.08
CA SER A 27 -6.26 4.34 27.74
C SER A 27 -6.50 5.82 27.42
N ALA A 28 -5.71 6.37 26.51
CA ALA A 28 -5.96 7.66 25.89
C ALA A 28 -7.33 7.59 25.18
N GLY A 29 -8.34 8.18 25.82
CA GLY A 29 -9.68 8.28 25.26
C GLY A 29 -9.61 9.00 23.91
N TYR A 30 -9.95 8.27 22.84
CA TYR A 30 -10.25 8.86 21.54
C TYR A 30 -11.38 9.87 21.72
N GLN A 31 -11.03 11.16 21.69
CA GLN A 31 -12.01 12.23 21.57
C GLN A 31 -12.65 12.12 20.19
N GLY A 32 -13.80 11.43 20.13
CA GLY A 32 -14.62 11.34 18.92
C GLY A 32 -14.93 12.74 18.41
N ARG A 33 -14.36 13.09 17.25
CA ARG A 33 -14.52 14.41 16.64
C ARG A 33 -15.93 14.58 16.08
N SER A 34 -16.85 15.02 16.94
CA SER A 34 -18.24 15.36 16.63
C SER A 34 -18.37 16.76 15.99
N LYS A 35 -17.69 17.00 14.87
CA LYS A 35 -17.93 18.20 14.06
C LYS A 35 -18.21 17.77 12.63
N PRO A 36 -19.45 17.89 12.11
CA PRO A 36 -19.74 17.58 10.72
C PRO A 36 -18.87 18.49 9.84
N ARG A 37 -18.12 17.89 8.90
CA ARG A 37 -17.35 18.68 7.94
C ARG A 37 -18.33 19.38 7.01
N THR A 38 -18.35 20.71 7.05
CA THR A 38 -19.05 21.52 6.05
C THR A 38 -18.36 21.31 4.70
N ILE A 39 -18.92 20.45 3.87
CA ILE A 39 -18.48 20.29 2.49
C ILE A 39 -18.96 21.54 1.74
N ARG A 40 -18.04 22.48 1.48
CA ARG A 40 -18.27 23.53 0.47
C ARG A 40 -18.29 22.86 -0.90
N GLY A 41 -19.43 22.29 -1.26
CA GLY A 41 -19.74 21.96 -2.65
C GLY A 41 -19.97 23.23 -3.47
N PHE A 42 -19.91 23.11 -4.79
CA PHE A 42 -20.34 24.18 -5.68
C PHE A 42 -21.85 24.40 -5.48
N LYS A 43 -22.25 25.61 -5.07
CA LYS A 43 -23.67 25.97 -4.86
C LYS A 43 -24.48 26.00 -6.15
N ASN A 44 -23.81 25.99 -7.30
CA ASN A 44 -24.43 25.98 -8.61
C ASN A 44 -24.61 24.53 -9.09
N VAL A 45 -25.83 24.01 -8.95
CA VAL A 45 -26.24 22.66 -9.41
C VAL A 45 -25.90 22.42 -10.89
N ALA A 46 -25.90 23.47 -11.71
CA ALA A 46 -25.52 23.40 -13.12
C ALA A 46 -24.05 22.97 -13.36
N LEU A 47 -23.16 23.16 -12.38
CA LEU A 47 -21.76 22.74 -12.43
C LEU A 47 -21.52 21.38 -11.74
N SER A 48 -22.54 20.78 -11.12
CA SER A 48 -22.43 19.53 -10.36
C SER A 48 -22.62 18.27 -11.19
N THR A 49 -22.88 18.37 -12.49
CA THR A 49 -22.94 17.21 -13.38
C THR A 49 -22.01 17.42 -14.55
N ALA A 50 -20.92 16.64 -14.61
CA ALA A 50 -20.14 16.47 -15.83
C ALA A 50 -21.04 15.81 -16.89
N ARG A 51 -21.88 16.61 -17.55
CA ARG A 51 -22.70 16.14 -18.67
C ARG A 51 -21.77 15.86 -19.83
N GLY A 52 -21.50 14.58 -20.06
CA GLY A 52 -20.77 14.12 -21.25
C GLY A 52 -19.50 13.31 -21.00
N PHE A 53 -19.11 13.08 -19.74
CA PHE A 53 -17.99 12.16 -19.50
C PHE A 53 -18.45 10.72 -19.72
N GLY A 54 -17.82 10.00 -20.64
CA GLY A 54 -18.10 8.60 -20.95
C GLY A 54 -19.01 8.32 -22.14
N LYS A 55 -19.58 9.34 -22.81
CA LYS A 55 -20.38 9.11 -24.02
C LYS A 55 -19.48 8.96 -25.24
N ARG A 56 -18.91 7.77 -25.43
CA ARG A 56 -18.40 7.36 -26.74
C ARG A 56 -19.61 7.36 -27.67
N ALA A 57 -19.71 8.38 -28.53
CA ALA A 57 -20.75 8.46 -29.53
C ALA A 57 -20.55 7.32 -30.53
N GLY A 58 -21.16 6.17 -30.24
CA GLY A 58 -21.52 5.24 -31.29
C GLY A 58 -22.52 5.94 -32.21
N GLY A 59 -22.08 6.25 -33.43
CA GLY A 59 -22.92 6.49 -34.60
C GLY A 59 -23.97 7.60 -34.46
N GLY A 60 -23.58 8.84 -34.73
CA GLY A 60 -24.52 9.94 -34.89
C GLY A 60 -23.83 11.15 -35.49
N VAL A 61 -23.81 11.20 -36.81
CA VAL A 61 -23.22 12.26 -37.65
C VAL A 61 -23.78 13.63 -37.24
N ALA A 62 -22.93 14.50 -36.70
CA ALA A 62 -23.18 15.93 -36.61
C ALA A 62 -21.92 16.66 -37.10
N GLN A 63 -22.09 17.25 -38.28
CA GLN A 63 -21.11 17.86 -39.14
C GLN A 63 -20.61 19.19 -38.54
N GLY A 64 -19.29 19.31 -38.36
CA GLY A 64 -18.60 20.56 -38.03
C GLY A 64 -17.26 20.62 -38.78
N PRO A 65 -16.90 21.75 -39.41
CA PRO A 65 -15.70 21.84 -40.23
C PRO A 65 -14.49 22.23 -39.37
N GLY A 66 -13.44 21.43 -39.36
CA GLY A 66 -12.18 21.83 -38.72
C GLY A 66 -11.21 20.67 -38.52
N GLU A 67 -10.18 20.63 -39.36
CA GLU A 67 -8.95 19.85 -39.26
C GLU A 67 -9.04 18.30 -39.23
N ALA A 68 -8.81 17.72 -40.41
CA ALA A 68 -8.53 16.31 -40.57
C ALA A 68 -7.10 15.99 -40.11
N VAL A 69 -6.95 15.51 -38.89
CA VAL A 69 -5.76 14.77 -38.46
C VAL A 69 -5.81 13.40 -39.17
N PRO A 70 -4.75 12.94 -39.87
CA PRO A 70 -4.82 11.69 -40.61
C PRO A 70 -5.01 10.52 -39.64
N ALA A 71 -6.07 9.73 -39.87
CA ALA A 71 -6.45 8.55 -39.09
C ALA A 71 -5.32 7.51 -38.93
N SER A 72 -4.27 7.58 -39.76
CA SER A 72 -3.12 6.69 -39.75
C SER A 72 -2.19 6.84 -38.54
N ALA A 73 -2.22 7.97 -37.82
CA ALA A 73 -1.44 8.10 -36.58
C ALA A 73 -2.10 7.36 -35.40
N LEU A 74 -3.44 7.29 -35.40
CA LEU A 74 -4.20 6.55 -34.39
C LEU A 74 -4.18 5.04 -34.67
N ASP A 75 -4.13 4.66 -35.95
CA ASP A 75 -4.12 3.27 -36.41
C ASP A 75 -2.78 2.56 -36.14
N LEU A 76 -1.65 3.29 -36.21
CA LEU A 76 -0.33 2.77 -35.85
C LEU A 76 -0.12 2.58 -34.34
N LEU A 77 -0.83 3.35 -33.49
CA LEU A 77 -0.80 3.16 -32.04
C LEU A 77 -1.80 2.08 -31.57
N ALA A 78 -2.85 1.83 -32.36
CA ALA A 78 -3.84 0.77 -32.13
C ALA A 78 -3.35 -0.62 -32.60
N ALA A 79 -2.27 -0.68 -33.37
CA ALA A 79 -1.60 -1.93 -33.78
C ALA A 79 -0.67 -2.52 -32.71
N ALA A 80 -0.73 -2.05 -31.46
CA ALA A 80 -0.11 -2.75 -30.34
C ALA A 80 -0.91 -4.05 -30.07
N PRO A 81 -0.28 -5.23 -30.07
CA PRO A 81 -0.99 -6.49 -29.91
C PRO A 81 -1.81 -6.49 -28.60
N PRO A 82 -3.14 -6.69 -28.65
CA PRO A 82 -4.00 -6.76 -27.47
C PRO A 82 -3.88 -8.13 -26.77
N ALA A 83 -2.65 -8.63 -26.59
CA ALA A 83 -2.40 -10.01 -26.21
C ALA A 83 -1.52 -10.18 -24.96
N ALA A 84 -1.25 -9.10 -24.21
CA ALA A 84 -0.46 -9.20 -22.98
C ALA A 84 -1.15 -8.63 -21.72
N ALA A 85 -2.21 -7.84 -21.86
CA ALA A 85 -2.87 -7.23 -20.70
C ALA A 85 -3.89 -8.15 -20.01
N ASP A 86 -4.46 -9.11 -20.72
CA ASP A 86 -5.56 -9.95 -20.20
C ASP A 86 -5.12 -11.32 -19.64
N ALA A 87 -3.84 -11.70 -19.79
CA ALA A 87 -3.36 -13.02 -19.36
C ALA A 87 -3.10 -13.14 -17.85
N PHE A 88 -2.99 -12.02 -17.13
CA PHE A 88 -2.70 -12.01 -15.68
C PHE A 88 -3.96 -11.87 -14.81
N ALA A 89 -5.14 -11.65 -15.41
CA ALA A 89 -6.37 -11.40 -14.67
C ALA A 89 -7.05 -12.66 -14.10
N GLN A 90 -6.54 -13.86 -14.42
CA GLN A 90 -7.20 -15.14 -14.09
C GLN A 90 -6.39 -16.09 -13.20
N HIS A 91 -5.19 -15.71 -12.76
CA HIS A 91 -4.32 -16.59 -11.99
C HIS A 91 -4.01 -15.99 -10.61
N ASP A 92 -4.36 -16.72 -9.55
CA ASP A 92 -4.02 -16.40 -8.15
C ASP A 92 -2.51 -16.61 -7.84
N SER A 93 -1.71 -16.93 -8.86
CA SER A 93 -0.29 -17.22 -8.76
C SER A 93 0.46 -16.66 -9.96
N PHE A 94 1.65 -16.11 -9.71
CA PHE A 94 2.57 -15.66 -10.75
C PHE A 94 3.81 -16.58 -10.79
N PRO A 95 4.49 -16.69 -11.96
CA PRO A 95 5.73 -17.45 -12.07
C PRO A 95 6.83 -16.89 -11.17
N VAL A 96 7.66 -17.78 -10.60
CA VAL A 96 8.80 -17.38 -9.75
C VAL A 96 9.82 -16.57 -10.54
N GLU A 97 10.10 -16.97 -11.78
CA GLU A 97 11.07 -16.26 -12.63
C GLU A 97 10.65 -14.82 -12.91
N TRP A 98 9.36 -14.60 -13.17
CA TRP A 98 8.81 -13.25 -13.33
C TRP A 98 9.03 -12.41 -12.07
N PHE A 99 8.83 -13.01 -10.89
CA PHE A 99 9.02 -12.29 -9.62
C PHE A 99 10.49 -11.93 -9.37
N VAL A 100 11.43 -12.80 -9.76
CA VAL A 100 12.87 -12.51 -9.68
C VAL A 100 13.25 -11.36 -10.61
N GLU A 101 12.76 -11.37 -11.84
CA GLU A 101 12.95 -10.27 -12.80
C GLU A 101 12.36 -8.96 -12.26
N GLU A 102 11.16 -9.01 -11.70
CA GLU A 102 10.48 -7.85 -11.13
C GLU A 102 11.25 -7.27 -9.92
N MET A 103 11.80 -8.11 -9.05
CA MET A 103 12.65 -7.65 -7.94
C MET A 103 13.95 -6.98 -8.41
N GLN A 104 14.52 -7.41 -9.54
CA GLN A 104 15.72 -6.79 -10.11
C GLN A 104 15.40 -5.46 -10.79
N SER A 105 14.28 -5.40 -11.51
CA SER A 105 13.80 -4.20 -12.19
C SER A 105 13.33 -3.13 -11.19
N ASN A 106 12.70 -3.56 -10.10
CA ASN A 106 12.14 -2.70 -9.07
C ASN A 106 12.68 -3.05 -7.68
N PRO A 107 13.78 -2.39 -7.24
CA PRO A 107 14.37 -2.67 -5.95
C PRO A 107 13.50 -2.22 -4.76
N GLU A 108 12.55 -1.30 -4.96
CA GLU A 108 11.65 -0.89 -3.88
C GLU A 108 10.66 -2.00 -3.52
N LEU A 109 10.23 -2.81 -4.50
CA LEU A 109 9.41 -3.99 -4.22
C LEU A 109 10.14 -4.96 -3.30
N ALA A 110 11.41 -5.25 -3.58
CA ALA A 110 12.24 -6.11 -2.74
C ALA A 110 12.34 -5.57 -1.31
N ARG A 111 12.55 -4.27 -1.14
CA ARG A 111 12.60 -3.63 0.19
C ARG A 111 11.29 -3.77 0.95
N VAL A 112 10.15 -3.53 0.29
CA VAL A 112 8.83 -3.67 0.92
C VAL A 112 8.57 -5.11 1.36
N ILE A 113 8.96 -6.08 0.55
CA ILE A 113 8.79 -7.50 0.86
C ILE A 113 9.68 -7.91 2.03
N VAL A 114 10.96 -7.54 2.00
CA VAL A 114 11.90 -7.79 3.10
C VAL A 114 11.38 -7.17 4.40
N HIS A 115 10.97 -5.90 4.37
CA HIS A 115 10.45 -5.20 5.54
C HIS A 115 9.15 -5.82 6.09
N LYS A 116 8.30 -6.39 5.23
CA LYS A 116 7.00 -6.94 5.65
C LYS A 116 7.08 -8.37 6.13
N PHE A 117 7.98 -9.17 5.56
CA PHE A 117 7.94 -10.62 5.71
C PHE A 117 9.21 -11.22 6.32
N VAL A 118 10.35 -10.53 6.20
CA VAL A 118 11.65 -11.04 6.67
C VAL A 118 12.07 -10.30 7.94
N ASP A 119 12.10 -8.97 7.88
CA ASP A 119 12.37 -8.08 9.01
C ASP A 119 11.16 -8.11 9.97
N ALA A 120 11.26 -8.93 11.02
CA ALA A 120 10.15 -9.18 11.92
C ALA A 120 10.00 -8.07 12.96
N ASN A 121 11.11 -7.43 13.34
CA ASN A 121 11.15 -6.37 14.34
C ASN A 121 11.06 -4.95 13.74
N GLN A 122 11.13 -4.82 12.41
CA GLN A 122 11.03 -3.58 11.64
C GLN A 122 12.11 -2.56 12.01
N ASP A 123 13.32 -3.03 12.32
CA ASP A 123 14.43 -2.16 12.66
C ASP A 123 15.28 -1.75 11.43
N GLY A 124 15.00 -2.33 10.27
CA GLY A 124 15.70 -2.04 9.02
C GLY A 124 17.05 -2.76 8.87
N GLU A 125 17.41 -3.63 9.82
CA GLU A 125 18.54 -4.55 9.74
C GLU A 125 18.03 -5.99 9.63
N LEU A 126 18.85 -6.92 9.12
CA LEU A 126 18.46 -8.32 8.99
C LEU A 126 19.37 -9.18 9.86
N SER A 127 18.80 -9.73 10.94
CA SER A 127 19.52 -10.67 11.78
C SER A 127 19.63 -12.05 11.12
N PRO A 128 20.70 -12.84 11.41
CA PRO A 128 20.81 -14.22 10.93
C PRO A 128 19.60 -15.08 11.33
N GLU A 129 19.03 -14.83 12.50
CA GLU A 129 17.86 -15.52 13.03
C GLU A 129 16.57 -15.24 12.22
N GLU A 130 16.47 -14.08 11.58
CA GLU A 130 15.37 -13.73 10.68
C GLU A 130 15.57 -14.29 9.28
N LEU A 131 16.80 -14.21 8.76
CA LEU A 131 17.16 -14.74 7.44
C LEU A 131 17.07 -16.26 7.36
N LEU A 132 17.49 -16.95 8.41
CA LEU A 132 17.55 -18.41 8.46
C LEU A 132 16.35 -19.00 9.20
N ARG A 133 15.32 -18.20 9.49
CA ARG A 133 14.16 -18.67 10.23
C ARG A 133 13.55 -19.84 9.46
N PRO A 134 13.53 -21.04 10.04
CA PRO A 134 13.03 -22.19 9.31
C PRO A 134 11.52 -22.06 9.11
N LEU A 135 11.06 -22.20 7.87
CA LEU A 135 9.64 -22.21 7.52
C LEU A 135 9.07 -23.60 7.82
N TYR A 136 8.90 -23.95 9.10
CA TYR A 136 8.20 -25.17 9.50
C TYR A 136 7.27 -24.96 10.70
#